data_AF-A0AAU2DAA6-F1
#
_entry.id   AF-A0AAU2DAA6-F1
#
_cell.length_a   1.000
_cell.length_b   1.000
_cell.length_c   1.000
_cell.angle_alpha   90.00
_cell.angle_beta   90.00
_cell.angle_gamma   90.00
#
_symmetry.space_group_name_H-M   'P 1'
#
loop_
_entity.id
_entity.type
_entity.pdbx_description
1 polymer ?
#
loop_
_entity_poly.entity_id
_entity_poly.type
_entity_poly.pdbx_seq_one_letter_code
_entity_poly.pdbx_strand_id
1 'polypeptide(L)'
;MQAQLGDQLVVESPATGATRRDGEIVGLHHEDGTPPYDVRWSDTDEVTLVFPGPGAHIRHLEPQPGRTGEQAGALSGRTPPGPAPNPGDIGRRVAAERRRQGMTRAETARRARMAPDYLAYLEEHPADPSLASLIRLADALGTSAAALRGGGIDLPPGQGIALLRPQLQDLGPDECRARLSTHGVGRVAVSTPDGPAVVPVNYEVVDDAIVFRTAPGSAPAAAVGADVAFEVDHVNQVMSQGWSVLAVGPARVVTDPDEVRRLTDRAHTEPWAGGEREMWVSIRPRRLTGRRISPADQ
;
A
#
# COMPACT_ATOMS: atom_id res chain seq x y z
N MET A 1 -1.81 -25.36 -5.98
CA MET A 1 -2.81 -26.38 -5.60
C MET A 1 -3.72 -26.52 -6.81
N GLN A 2 -3.73 -27.68 -7.46
CA GLN A 2 -4.49 -27.94 -8.69
C GLN A 2 -5.42 -29.13 -8.44
N ALA A 3 -6.70 -28.98 -8.76
CA ALA A 3 -7.76 -29.97 -8.55
C ALA A 3 -8.36 -30.44 -9.87
N GLN A 4 -8.89 -31.66 -9.86
CA GLN A 4 -9.77 -32.24 -10.85
C GLN A 4 -11.15 -32.49 -10.24
N LEU A 5 -12.19 -32.55 -11.08
CA LEU A 5 -13.53 -32.91 -10.63
C LEU A 5 -13.53 -34.34 -10.05
N GLY A 6 -14.08 -34.50 -8.85
CA GLY A 6 -14.07 -35.76 -8.09
C GLY A 6 -12.91 -35.89 -7.10
N ASP A 7 -11.97 -34.94 -7.05
CA ASP A 7 -10.93 -34.91 -6.01
C ASP A 7 -11.51 -34.55 -4.63
N GLN A 8 -10.85 -34.98 -3.56
CA GLN A 8 -11.27 -34.66 -2.19
C GLN A 8 -10.46 -33.49 -1.65
N LEU A 9 -11.15 -32.40 -1.26
CA LEU A 9 -10.55 -31.32 -0.50
C LEU A 9 -10.58 -31.67 0.99
N VAL A 10 -9.41 -31.69 1.63
CA VAL A 10 -9.27 -31.86 3.08
C VAL A 10 -8.82 -30.54 3.67
N VAL A 11 -9.55 -30.00 4.64
CA VAL A 11 -9.21 -28.77 5.35
C VAL A 11 -8.83 -29.11 6.79
N GLU A 12 -7.53 -28.97 7.12
CA GLU A 12 -7.03 -29.14 8.48
C GLU A 12 -7.06 -27.79 9.23
N SER A 13 -7.82 -27.72 10.32
CA SER A 13 -7.81 -26.55 11.19
C SER A 13 -6.69 -26.68 12.24
N PRO A 14 -5.81 -25.66 12.42
CA PRO A 14 -4.73 -25.72 13.40
C PRO A 14 -5.17 -25.42 14.85
N ALA A 15 -6.46 -25.14 15.08
CA ALA A 15 -7.00 -24.84 16.40
C ALA A 15 -7.35 -26.14 17.17
N THR A 16 -6.82 -26.25 18.39
CA THR A 16 -7.05 -27.38 19.31
C THR A 16 -8.55 -27.55 19.55
N GLY A 17 -9.15 -28.60 18.96
CA GLY A 17 -10.54 -29.00 19.20
C GLY A 17 -11.52 -28.90 18.03
N ALA A 18 -11.12 -28.56 16.81
CA ALA A 18 -12.02 -28.50 15.66
C ALA A 18 -11.82 -29.65 14.66
N THR A 19 -12.92 -30.26 14.24
CA THR A 19 -13.07 -31.38 13.31
C THR A 19 -12.31 -31.16 11.99
N ARG A 20 -11.45 -32.11 11.62
CA ARG A 20 -11.01 -32.30 10.24
C ARG A 20 -12.26 -32.36 9.36
N ARG A 21 -12.34 -31.49 8.36
CA ARG A 21 -13.48 -31.46 7.43
C ARG A 21 -13.00 -31.79 6.03
N ASP A 22 -13.70 -32.73 5.40
CA ASP A 22 -13.44 -33.17 4.03
C ASP A 22 -14.68 -33.05 3.17
N GLY A 23 -14.48 -32.82 1.88
CA GLY A 23 -15.55 -32.72 0.89
C GLY A 23 -15.04 -32.96 -0.52
N GLU A 24 -15.94 -33.37 -1.41
CA GLU A 24 -15.64 -33.67 -2.80
C GLU A 24 -15.74 -32.40 -3.66
N ILE A 25 -14.75 -32.20 -4.54
CA ILE A 25 -14.75 -31.09 -5.50
C ILE A 25 -15.68 -31.44 -6.65
N VAL A 26 -16.85 -30.81 -6.67
CA VAL A 26 -17.92 -31.01 -7.65
C VAL A 26 -17.96 -29.93 -8.73
N GLY A 27 -17.21 -28.84 -8.56
CA GLY A 27 -17.11 -27.76 -9.53
C GLY A 27 -15.74 -27.07 -9.49
N LEU A 28 -15.19 -26.82 -10.67
CA LEU A 28 -13.97 -26.02 -10.87
C LEU A 28 -14.37 -24.73 -11.57
N HIS A 29 -13.87 -23.60 -11.07
CA HIS A 29 -14.12 -22.28 -11.69
C HIS A 29 -13.00 -21.87 -12.65
N HIS A 30 -11.82 -22.47 -12.54
CA HIS A 30 -10.68 -22.20 -13.40
C HIS A 30 -10.28 -23.46 -14.19
N GLU A 31 -9.96 -23.28 -15.47
CA GLU A 31 -9.58 -24.37 -16.39
C GLU A 31 -8.24 -25.04 -16.02
N ASP A 32 -7.39 -24.34 -15.27
CA ASP A 32 -6.09 -24.83 -14.79
C ASP A 32 -6.18 -25.63 -13.48
N GLY A 33 -7.40 -25.84 -12.96
CA GLY A 33 -7.67 -26.56 -11.71
C GLY A 33 -7.31 -25.77 -10.45
N THR A 34 -7.00 -24.47 -10.55
CA THR A 34 -6.74 -23.65 -9.36
C THR A 34 -8.05 -23.25 -8.63
N PRO A 35 -7.99 -22.94 -7.33
CA PRO A 35 -9.18 -22.52 -6.59
C PRO A 35 -9.74 -21.20 -7.14
N PRO A 36 -11.04 -20.91 -6.92
CA PRO A 36 -11.94 -21.56 -5.97
C PRO A 36 -12.62 -22.84 -6.48
N TYR A 37 -13.05 -23.68 -5.55
CA TYR A 37 -13.71 -24.96 -5.80
C TYR A 37 -15.12 -24.96 -5.23
N ASP A 38 -16.09 -25.54 -5.94
CA ASP A 38 -17.36 -25.93 -5.35
C ASP A 38 -17.15 -27.29 -4.66
N VAL A 39 -17.26 -27.30 -3.34
CA VAL A 39 -16.99 -28.48 -2.51
C VAL A 39 -18.28 -28.95 -1.86
N ARG A 40 -18.65 -30.20 -2.11
CA ARG A 40 -19.72 -30.91 -1.41
C ARG A 40 -19.16 -31.56 -0.15
N TRP A 41 -19.51 -31.04 1.02
CA TRP A 41 -18.95 -31.51 2.28
C TRP A 41 -19.48 -32.88 2.69
N SER A 42 -18.60 -33.75 3.17
CA SER A 42 -18.97 -35.13 3.56
C SER A 42 -19.80 -35.22 4.85
N ASP A 43 -19.81 -34.14 5.66
CA ASP A 43 -20.58 -34.07 6.91
C ASP A 43 -22.00 -33.51 6.74
N THR A 44 -22.21 -32.56 5.81
CA THR A 44 -23.49 -31.87 5.61
C THR A 44 -24.13 -32.10 4.25
N ASP A 45 -23.41 -32.68 3.29
CA ASP A 45 -23.79 -32.84 1.87
C ASP A 45 -24.09 -31.51 1.14
N GLU A 46 -23.80 -30.37 1.77
CA GLU A 46 -23.98 -29.05 1.19
C GLU A 46 -22.82 -28.67 0.27
N VAL A 47 -23.14 -28.01 -0.84
CA VAL A 47 -22.15 -27.47 -1.78
C VAL A 47 -21.86 -26.02 -1.43
N THR A 48 -20.58 -25.70 -1.20
CA THR A 48 -20.14 -24.32 -0.94
C THR A 48 -18.85 -24.00 -1.69
N LEU A 49 -18.69 -22.72 -2.03
CA LEU A 49 -17.49 -22.20 -2.69
C LEU A 49 -16.35 -22.06 -1.67
N VAL A 50 -15.26 -22.80 -1.87
CA VAL A 50 -14.14 -22.88 -0.93
C VAL A 50 -12.87 -22.26 -1.52
N PHE A 51 -12.23 -21.42 -0.70
CA PHE A 51 -10.89 -20.88 -0.92
C PHE A 51 -9.92 -21.57 0.05
N PRO A 52 -9.17 -22.60 -0.39
CA PRO A 52 -8.33 -23.40 0.49
C PRO A 52 -7.21 -22.55 1.11
N GLY A 53 -7.10 -22.59 2.44
CA GLY A 53 -6.01 -21.98 3.20
C GLY A 53 -4.76 -22.88 3.29
N PRO A 54 -3.71 -22.47 4.02
CA PRO A 54 -2.43 -23.19 4.08
C PRO A 54 -2.52 -24.63 4.64
N GLY A 55 -3.54 -24.93 5.44
CA GLY A 55 -3.82 -26.27 5.99
C GLY A 55 -4.74 -27.12 5.11
N ALA A 56 -5.16 -26.62 3.96
CA ALA A 56 -5.94 -27.39 3.00
C ALA A 56 -5.02 -28.14 2.04
N HIS A 57 -5.40 -29.36 1.68
CA HIS A 57 -4.71 -30.12 0.64
C HIS A 57 -5.71 -30.93 -0.16
N ILE A 58 -5.40 -31.15 -1.43
CA ILE A 58 -6.21 -31.96 -2.33
C ILE A 58 -5.68 -33.38 -2.29
N ARG A 59 -6.60 -34.33 -2.13
CA ARG A 59 -6.33 -35.74 -2.33
C ARG A 59 -6.93 -36.16 -3.66
N HIS A 60 -6.05 -36.38 -4.63
CA HIS A 60 -6.43 -36.99 -5.90
C HIS A 60 -6.83 -38.44 -5.65
N LEU A 61 -8.09 -38.77 -5.86
CA LEU A 61 -8.57 -40.14 -5.79
C LEU A 61 -8.21 -40.80 -7.12
N GLU A 62 -7.05 -41.46 -7.20
CA GLU A 62 -6.82 -42.41 -8.27
C GLU A 62 -7.95 -43.44 -8.25
N PRO A 63 -8.58 -43.76 -9.40
CA PRO A 63 -9.47 -44.90 -9.46
C PRO A 63 -8.61 -46.16 -9.34
N GLN A 64 -8.52 -46.75 -8.15
CA GLN A 64 -7.87 -48.05 -7.99
C GLN A 64 -8.73 -49.08 -7.25
N PRO A 65 -8.87 -50.29 -7.83
CA PRO A 65 -9.51 -51.42 -7.18
C PRO A 65 -8.58 -51.98 -6.08
N GLY A 66 -9.17 -52.34 -4.95
CA GLY A 66 -8.66 -53.43 -4.11
C GLY A 66 -7.56 -53.08 -3.08
N ARG A 67 -8.03 -52.82 -1.85
CA ARG A 67 -7.55 -53.32 -0.54
C ARG A 67 -6.05 -53.54 -0.22
N THR A 68 -5.78 -53.14 1.04
CA THR A 68 -4.86 -53.68 2.07
C THR A 68 -3.39 -53.22 2.09
N GLY A 69 -2.96 -52.68 3.23
CA GLY A 69 -1.54 -52.45 3.53
C GLY A 69 -1.29 -51.47 4.68
N GLU A 70 -1.19 -52.02 5.88
CA GLU A 70 -0.88 -51.40 7.17
C GLU A 70 0.61 -51.01 7.29
N GLN A 71 0.94 -49.90 7.98
CA GLN A 71 1.95 -49.77 9.07
C GLN A 71 2.74 -48.44 9.14
N ALA A 72 3.05 -48.14 10.41
CA ALA A 72 3.57 -46.91 10.99
C ALA A 72 5.10 -46.76 10.92
N GLY A 73 5.57 -45.53 11.12
CA GLY A 73 6.99 -45.23 11.40
C GLY A 73 7.20 -43.76 11.76
N ALA A 74 7.46 -43.50 13.04
CA ALA A 74 7.72 -42.18 13.62
C ALA A 74 9.18 -41.70 13.42
N LEU A 75 9.41 -40.38 13.41
CA LEU A 75 10.25 -39.60 14.36
C LEU A 75 10.83 -38.30 13.77
N SER A 76 10.40 -37.19 14.36
CA SER A 76 11.18 -36.04 14.88
C SER A 76 12.21 -35.29 14.01
N GLY A 77 11.98 -33.98 13.82
CA GLY A 77 13.00 -32.99 13.45
C GLY A 77 12.49 -31.55 13.62
N ARG A 78 13.19 -30.75 14.44
CA ARG A 78 12.85 -29.37 14.87
C ARG A 78 12.64 -28.38 13.71
N THR A 79 11.59 -27.56 13.82
CA THR A 79 11.31 -26.39 12.95
C THR A 79 12.20 -25.19 13.32
N PRO A 80 12.92 -24.56 12.37
CA PRO A 80 13.53 -23.24 12.57
C PRO A 80 12.46 -22.12 12.41
N PRO A 81 12.65 -20.94 13.02
CA PRO A 81 11.68 -19.85 12.90
C PRO A 81 11.59 -19.37 11.44
N GLY A 82 10.36 -19.38 10.90
CA GLY A 82 10.07 -18.95 9.53
C GLY A 82 10.32 -17.45 9.31
N PRO A 83 10.66 -17.05 8.07
CA PRO A 83 10.98 -15.66 7.73
C PRO A 83 9.78 -14.73 7.90
N ALA A 84 10.05 -13.47 8.26
CA ALA A 84 9.05 -12.44 8.55
C ALA A 84 8.10 -12.20 7.35
N PRO A 85 6.82 -11.87 7.61
CA PRO A 85 5.82 -11.62 6.57
C PRO A 85 6.22 -10.43 5.69
N ASN A 86 6.35 -10.67 4.38
CA ASN A 86 6.66 -9.66 3.37
C ASN A 86 5.41 -9.45 2.49
N PRO A 87 4.60 -8.40 2.72
CA PRO A 87 3.36 -8.22 1.99
C PRO A 87 3.57 -7.94 0.51
N GLY A 88 2.74 -8.54 -0.34
CA GLY A 88 2.73 -8.26 -1.78
C GLY A 88 2.34 -6.81 -2.08
N ASP A 89 2.63 -6.33 -3.30
CA ASP A 89 2.39 -4.93 -3.71
C ASP A 89 0.95 -4.46 -3.50
N ILE A 90 -0.02 -5.31 -3.80
CA ILE A 90 -1.44 -5.04 -3.60
C ILE A 90 -1.73 -4.83 -2.12
N GLY A 91 -1.26 -5.73 -1.26
CA GLY A 91 -1.40 -5.63 0.19
C GLY A 91 -0.82 -4.35 0.76
N ARG A 92 0.40 -3.99 0.32
CA ARG A 92 1.05 -2.71 0.70
C ARG A 92 0.22 -1.50 0.29
N ARG A 93 -0.33 -1.48 -0.93
CA ARG A 93 -1.17 -0.38 -1.44
C ARG A 93 -2.51 -0.28 -0.73
N VAL A 94 -3.18 -1.41 -0.47
CA VAL A 94 -4.42 -1.47 0.33
C VAL A 94 -4.18 -0.92 1.74
N ALA A 95 -3.12 -1.38 2.41
CA ALA A 95 -2.76 -0.88 3.73
C ALA A 95 -2.42 0.62 3.73
N ALA A 96 -1.70 1.09 2.71
CA ALA A 96 -1.33 2.50 2.57
C ALA A 96 -2.57 3.39 2.35
N GLU A 97 -3.48 3.01 1.45
CA GLU A 97 -4.70 3.78 1.18
C GLU A 97 -5.63 3.79 2.39
N ARG A 98 -5.78 2.64 3.07
CA ARG A 98 -6.54 2.56 4.32
C ARG A 98 -6.03 3.53 5.38
N ARG A 99 -4.70 3.56 5.61
CA ARG A 99 -4.08 4.48 6.58
C ARG A 99 -4.27 5.94 6.17
N ARG A 100 -4.17 6.25 4.87
CA ARG A 100 -4.42 7.61 4.35
C ARG A 100 -5.84 8.08 4.65
N GLN A 101 -6.81 7.18 4.56
CA GLN A 101 -8.21 7.47 4.87
C GLN A 101 -8.53 7.44 6.38
N GLY A 102 -7.54 7.19 7.25
CA GLY A 102 -7.74 7.10 8.70
C GLY A 102 -8.60 5.90 9.13
N MET A 103 -8.75 4.88 8.28
CA MET A 103 -9.63 3.74 8.55
C MET A 103 -8.93 2.60 9.29
N THR A 104 -9.63 1.96 10.22
CA THR A 104 -9.15 0.71 10.85
C THR A 104 -9.35 -0.47 9.89
N ARG A 105 -8.60 -1.56 10.08
CA ARG A 105 -8.80 -2.79 9.28
C ARG A 105 -10.23 -3.31 9.39
N ALA A 106 -10.77 -3.37 10.61
CA ALA A 106 -12.14 -3.81 10.83
C ALA A 106 -13.15 -2.92 10.08
N GLU A 107 -12.94 -1.60 10.07
CA GLU A 107 -13.80 -0.66 9.36
C GLU A 107 -13.74 -0.84 7.85
N THR A 108 -12.53 -0.95 7.28
CA THR A 108 -12.35 -1.20 5.85
C THR A 108 -12.94 -2.52 5.42
N ALA A 109 -12.72 -3.59 6.20
CA ALA A 109 -13.26 -4.91 5.91
C ALA A 109 -14.79 -4.90 5.88
N ARG A 110 -15.41 -4.24 6.88
CA ARG A 110 -16.85 -4.03 6.95
C ARG A 110 -17.39 -3.30 5.71
N ARG A 111 -16.77 -2.18 5.31
CA ARG A 111 -17.18 -1.42 4.12
C ARG A 111 -16.98 -2.20 2.82
N ALA A 112 -15.86 -2.92 2.70
CA ALA A 112 -15.56 -3.75 1.54
C ALA A 112 -16.31 -5.10 1.53
N ARG A 113 -17.22 -5.33 2.50
CA ARG A 113 -17.99 -6.57 2.66
C ARG A 113 -17.09 -7.81 2.64
N MET A 114 -16.06 -7.79 3.47
CA MET A 114 -15.09 -8.88 3.62
C MET A 114 -14.81 -9.19 5.09
N ALA A 115 -14.30 -10.38 5.34
CA ALA A 115 -13.86 -10.77 6.67
C ALA A 115 -12.63 -9.93 7.10
N PRO A 116 -12.58 -9.42 8.35
CA PRO A 116 -11.41 -8.70 8.87
C PRO A 116 -10.10 -9.48 8.74
N ASP A 117 -10.14 -10.80 8.96
CA ASP A 117 -8.97 -11.67 8.86
C ASP A 117 -8.47 -11.80 7.42
N TYR A 118 -9.37 -11.77 6.43
CA TYR A 118 -8.99 -11.77 5.02
C TYR A 118 -8.29 -10.47 4.65
N LEU A 119 -8.75 -9.32 5.16
CA LEU A 119 -8.04 -8.05 4.95
C LEU A 119 -6.67 -8.05 5.64
N ALA A 120 -6.57 -8.55 6.87
CA ALA A 120 -5.29 -8.68 7.56
C ALA A 120 -4.31 -9.57 6.77
N TYR A 121 -4.80 -10.70 6.27
CA TYR A 121 -4.03 -11.61 5.41
C TYR A 121 -3.53 -10.90 4.15
N LEU A 122 -4.39 -10.18 3.44
CA LEU A 122 -4.01 -9.41 2.24
C LEU A 122 -2.95 -8.35 2.55
N GLU A 123 -3.01 -7.68 3.70
CA GLU A 123 -2.06 -6.63 4.09
C GLU A 123 -0.71 -7.16 4.59
N GLU A 124 -0.63 -8.43 4.99
CA GLU A 124 0.55 -9.01 5.65
C GLU A 124 1.28 -10.04 4.77
N HIS A 125 0.59 -10.64 3.80
CA HIS A 125 1.13 -11.73 2.99
C HIS A 125 1.10 -11.38 1.49
N PRO A 126 1.98 -11.98 0.67
CA PRO A 126 1.80 -11.97 -0.77
C PRO A 126 0.48 -12.64 -1.14
N ALA A 127 -0.43 -11.91 -1.77
CA ALA A 127 -1.72 -12.41 -2.19
C ALA A 127 -2.12 -11.75 -3.52
N ASP A 128 -2.84 -12.51 -4.34
CA ASP A 128 -3.48 -12.01 -5.57
C ASP A 128 -5.01 -12.08 -5.41
N PRO A 129 -5.64 -11.04 -4.83
CA PRO A 129 -7.08 -11.02 -4.64
C PRO A 129 -7.83 -10.94 -5.98
N SER A 130 -9.00 -11.59 -6.02
CA SER A 130 -9.86 -11.53 -7.22
C SER A 130 -10.24 -10.09 -7.59
N LEU A 131 -10.55 -9.87 -8.87
CA LEU A 131 -11.00 -8.56 -9.34
C LEU A 131 -12.22 -8.04 -8.58
N ALA A 132 -13.15 -8.92 -8.22
CA ALA A 132 -14.32 -8.56 -7.42
C ALA A 132 -13.92 -8.09 -6.00
N SER A 133 -12.97 -8.76 -5.35
CA SER A 133 -12.43 -8.33 -4.05
C SER A 133 -11.71 -6.99 -4.16
N LEU A 134 -10.95 -6.78 -5.23
CA LEU A 134 -10.29 -5.49 -5.50
C LEU A 134 -11.25 -4.36 -5.78
N ILE A 135 -12.35 -4.60 -6.50
CA ILE A 135 -13.39 -3.60 -6.74
C ILE A 135 -14.06 -3.20 -5.43
N ARG A 136 -14.39 -4.17 -4.57
CA ARG A 136 -14.98 -3.87 -3.25
C ARG A 136 -14.04 -3.11 -2.32
N LEU A 137 -12.74 -3.45 -2.35
CA LEU A 137 -11.71 -2.70 -1.62
C LEU A 137 -11.57 -1.29 -2.17
N ALA A 138 -11.49 -1.16 -3.49
CA ALA A 138 -11.35 0.11 -4.17
C ALA A 138 -12.52 1.06 -3.84
N ASP A 139 -13.75 0.56 -3.90
CA ASP A 139 -14.96 1.28 -3.50
C ASP A 139 -14.91 1.72 -2.03
N ALA A 140 -14.59 0.80 -1.11
CA ALA A 140 -14.50 1.09 0.32
C ALA A 140 -13.40 2.11 0.68
N LEU A 141 -12.33 2.15 -0.12
CA LEU A 141 -11.15 3.01 0.07
C LEU A 141 -11.21 4.30 -0.76
N GLY A 142 -12.22 4.47 -1.62
CA GLY A 142 -12.33 5.63 -2.50
C GLY A 142 -11.24 5.69 -3.59
N THR A 143 -10.83 4.54 -4.12
CA THR A 143 -9.80 4.39 -5.16
C THR A 143 -10.27 3.44 -6.29
N SER A 144 -9.39 2.96 -7.16
CA SER A 144 -9.71 2.04 -8.27
C SER A 144 -8.99 0.71 -8.14
N ALA A 145 -9.60 -0.35 -8.68
CA ALA A 145 -8.96 -1.65 -8.75
C ALA A 145 -7.64 -1.62 -9.55
N ALA A 146 -7.56 -0.76 -10.57
CA ALA A 146 -6.34 -0.51 -11.32
C ALA A 146 -5.25 0.10 -10.44
N ALA A 147 -5.57 1.15 -9.66
CA ALA A 147 -4.61 1.77 -8.73
C ALA A 147 -4.10 0.78 -7.66
N LEU A 148 -4.99 -0.07 -7.12
CA LEU A 148 -4.59 -1.13 -6.19
C LEU A 148 -3.67 -2.18 -6.84
N ARG A 149 -3.89 -2.51 -8.12
CA ARG A 149 -2.99 -3.38 -8.91
C ARG A 149 -1.72 -2.69 -9.40
N GLY A 150 -1.63 -1.36 -9.28
CA GLY A 150 -0.51 -0.57 -9.79
C GLY A 150 -0.63 -0.20 -11.27
N GLY A 151 -1.80 -0.39 -11.87
CA GLY A 151 -2.12 0.19 -13.16
C GLY A 151 -2.06 1.71 -13.09
N GLY A 152 -1.31 2.32 -14.01
CA GLY A 152 -1.10 3.76 -14.06
C GLY A 152 0.08 4.30 -13.24
N ILE A 153 0.94 3.42 -12.68
CA ILE A 153 2.19 3.85 -12.02
C ILE A 153 3.16 4.52 -13.01
N ASP A 154 3.17 4.08 -14.26
CA ASP A 154 4.03 4.65 -15.32
C ASP A 154 3.37 5.81 -16.08
N LEU A 155 2.16 6.23 -15.69
CA LEU A 155 1.45 7.34 -16.30
C LEU A 155 1.44 8.55 -15.36
N PRO A 156 1.50 9.80 -15.88
CA PRO A 156 1.41 10.98 -15.03
C PRO A 156 0.04 11.02 -14.31
N PRO A 157 -0.03 11.57 -13.09
CA PRO A 157 -1.31 11.75 -12.40
C PRO A 157 -2.26 12.66 -13.18
N GLY A 158 -3.57 12.56 -12.89
CA GLY A 158 -4.60 13.42 -13.50
C GLY A 158 -5.22 12.89 -14.81
N GLN A 159 -5.04 11.61 -15.14
CA GLN A 159 -5.66 10.97 -16.32
C GLN A 159 -7.15 10.61 -16.12
N GLY A 160 -7.72 10.92 -14.95
CA GLY A 160 -9.14 10.69 -14.64
C GLY A 160 -10.08 11.65 -15.39
N ILE A 161 -11.36 11.28 -15.48
CA ILE A 161 -12.39 12.15 -16.05
C ILE A 161 -12.69 13.28 -15.07
N ALA A 162 -12.59 14.53 -15.50
CA ALA A 162 -12.87 15.70 -14.67
C ALA A 162 -14.30 15.65 -14.05
N LEU A 163 -14.45 16.16 -12.83
CA LEU A 163 -15.74 16.26 -12.14
C LEU A 163 -16.73 17.14 -12.92
N LEU A 164 -18.03 16.85 -12.82
CA LEU A 164 -19.08 17.79 -13.23
C LEU A 164 -19.05 18.98 -12.24
N ARG A 165 -18.55 20.14 -12.68
CA ARG A 165 -18.41 21.38 -11.88
C ARG A 165 -17.38 21.29 -10.72
N PRO A 166 -16.08 21.17 -11.03
CA PRO A 166 -15.05 21.21 -10.01
C PRO A 166 -14.94 22.62 -9.41
N GLN A 167 -14.67 22.70 -8.11
CA GLN A 167 -14.34 23.96 -7.44
C GLN A 167 -12.90 23.94 -6.94
N LEU A 168 -12.18 25.02 -7.22
CA LEU A 168 -10.87 25.28 -6.63
C LEU A 168 -11.06 26.12 -5.38
N GLN A 169 -10.67 25.57 -4.23
CA GLN A 169 -10.80 26.20 -2.92
C GLN A 169 -9.42 26.46 -2.31
N ASP A 170 -9.33 27.54 -1.53
CA ASP A 170 -8.14 27.90 -0.77
C ASP A 170 -8.12 27.11 0.54
N LEU A 171 -6.97 26.51 0.88
CA LEU A 171 -6.77 25.83 2.16
C LEU A 171 -6.33 26.82 3.22
N GLY A 172 -6.86 26.67 4.44
CA GLY A 172 -6.42 27.44 5.60
C GLY A 172 -4.97 27.11 5.99
N PRO A 173 -4.28 27.98 6.75
CA PRO A 173 -2.90 27.75 7.18
C PRO A 173 -2.69 26.44 7.94
N ASP A 174 -3.63 26.06 8.79
CA ASP A 174 -3.55 24.81 9.58
C ASP A 174 -3.79 23.57 8.74
N GLU A 175 -4.68 23.65 7.74
CA GLU A 175 -4.84 22.59 6.75
C GLU A 175 -3.58 22.43 5.91
N CYS A 176 -2.93 23.53 5.50
CA CYS A 176 -1.66 23.47 4.77
C CYS A 176 -0.58 22.75 5.58
N ARG A 177 -0.44 23.09 6.87
CA ARG A 177 0.48 22.42 7.79
C ARG A 177 0.16 20.94 7.97
N ALA A 178 -1.12 20.59 8.14
CA ALA A 178 -1.55 19.21 8.27
C ALA A 178 -1.23 18.39 6.99
N ARG A 179 -1.38 18.99 5.81
CA ARG A 179 -1.08 18.36 4.51
C ARG A 179 0.42 18.24 4.21
N LEU A 180 1.23 19.17 4.70
CA LEU A 180 2.69 19.07 4.70
C LEU A 180 3.20 17.87 5.52
N SER A 181 2.39 17.32 6.44
CA SER A 181 2.77 16.16 7.25
C SER A 181 4.10 16.37 8.01
N THR A 182 4.66 15.31 8.57
CA THR A 182 5.97 15.32 9.22
C THR A 182 7.12 15.00 8.26
N HIS A 183 6.85 14.24 7.19
CA HIS A 183 7.82 13.89 6.16
C HIS A 183 7.12 13.41 4.88
N GLY A 184 7.87 13.33 3.78
CA GLY A 184 7.40 12.78 2.51
C GLY A 184 8.32 13.09 1.34
N VAL A 185 7.75 13.07 0.13
CA VAL A 185 8.41 13.56 -1.09
C VAL A 185 7.74 14.85 -1.53
N GLY A 186 8.55 15.88 -1.77
CA GLY A 186 8.12 17.15 -2.34
C GLY A 186 8.98 17.52 -3.53
N ARG A 187 8.70 18.68 -4.11
CA ARG A 187 9.48 19.25 -5.21
C ARG A 187 10.00 20.62 -4.80
N VAL A 188 11.26 20.88 -5.06
CA VAL A 188 11.85 22.22 -4.87
C VAL A 188 12.15 22.83 -6.24
N ALA A 189 11.68 24.04 -6.46
CA ALA A 189 12.03 24.86 -7.62
C ALA A 189 13.30 25.64 -7.30
N VAL A 190 14.33 25.44 -8.12
CA VAL A 190 15.66 26.03 -7.98
C VAL A 190 16.05 26.73 -9.27
N SER A 191 16.92 27.73 -9.17
CA SER A 191 17.55 28.36 -10.33
C SER A 191 18.90 27.69 -10.58
N THR A 192 19.08 27.07 -11.74
CA THR A 192 20.36 26.47 -12.16
C THR A 192 20.98 27.29 -13.30
N PRO A 193 22.24 27.03 -13.68
CA PRO A 193 22.87 27.69 -14.84
C PRO A 193 22.11 27.48 -16.16
N ASP A 194 21.41 26.34 -16.30
CA ASP A 194 20.62 26.00 -17.49
C ASP A 194 19.18 26.55 -17.45
N GLY A 195 18.82 27.23 -16.36
CA GLY A 195 17.50 27.82 -16.14
C GLY A 195 16.78 27.29 -14.88
N PRO A 196 15.49 27.63 -14.69
CA PRO A 196 14.72 27.12 -13.57
C PRO A 196 14.50 25.60 -13.71
N ALA A 197 14.69 24.87 -12.62
CA ALA A 197 14.48 23.43 -12.54
C ALA A 197 13.60 23.08 -11.33
N VAL A 198 12.77 22.05 -11.47
CA VAL A 198 11.97 21.49 -10.38
C VAL A 198 12.47 20.10 -10.10
N VAL A 199 12.98 19.87 -8.88
CA VAL A 199 13.64 18.62 -8.51
C VAL A 199 12.96 17.96 -7.31
N PRO A 200 12.74 16.63 -7.34
CA PRO A 200 12.14 15.93 -6.22
C PRO A 200 13.13 15.81 -5.06
N VAL A 201 12.63 15.97 -3.84
CA VAL A 201 13.39 15.79 -2.60
C VAL A 201 12.57 15.02 -1.57
N ASN A 202 13.22 14.13 -0.83
CA ASN A 202 12.65 13.63 0.42
C ASN A 202 12.83 14.72 1.47
N TYR A 203 11.74 15.10 2.13
CA TYR A 203 11.74 16.18 3.09
C TYR A 203 11.16 15.72 4.43
N GLU A 204 11.48 16.50 5.45
CA GLU A 204 10.89 16.43 6.78
C GLU A 204 10.48 17.84 7.23
N VAL A 205 9.56 17.91 8.17
CA VAL A 205 9.13 19.17 8.80
C VAL A 205 9.57 19.16 10.25
N VAL A 206 10.50 20.06 10.58
CA VAL A 206 11.08 20.22 11.93
C VAL A 206 10.96 21.68 12.33
N ASP A 207 10.27 21.97 13.43
CA ASP A 207 10.08 23.32 13.96
C ASP A 207 9.58 24.32 12.90
N ASP A 208 8.55 23.92 12.14
CA ASP A 208 7.97 24.63 10.99
C ASP A 208 8.92 24.88 9.80
N ALA A 209 10.14 24.33 9.83
CA ALA A 209 11.08 24.34 8.72
C ALA A 209 10.96 23.05 7.90
N ILE A 210 10.98 23.20 6.58
CA ILE A 210 11.06 22.08 5.65
C ILE A 210 12.54 21.79 5.42
N VAL A 211 12.99 20.60 5.80
CA VAL A 211 14.39 20.18 5.72
C VAL A 211 14.55 19.00 4.77
N PHE A 212 15.65 18.96 4.03
CA PHE A 212 15.97 17.82 3.18
C PHE A 212 17.49 17.61 3.09
N ARG A 213 17.89 16.36 2.80
CA ARG A 213 19.30 16.00 2.57
C ARG A 213 19.65 16.04 1.09
N THR A 214 20.83 16.54 0.78
CA THR A 214 21.38 16.50 -0.57
C THR A 214 22.92 16.38 -0.56
N ALA A 215 23.53 16.39 -1.74
CA ALA A 215 24.98 16.45 -1.91
C ALA A 215 25.40 17.84 -2.45
N PRO A 216 26.57 18.37 -2.05
CA PRO A 216 27.13 19.56 -2.69
C PRO A 216 27.21 19.41 -4.21
N GLY A 217 26.92 20.47 -4.96
CA GLY A 217 26.94 20.47 -6.43
C GLY A 217 25.78 19.74 -7.12
N SER A 218 24.90 19.09 -6.37
CA SER A 218 23.66 18.51 -6.93
C SER A 218 22.62 19.58 -7.26
N ALA A 219 21.66 19.26 -8.14
CA ALA A 219 20.62 20.21 -8.52
C ALA A 219 19.82 20.78 -7.31
N PRO A 220 19.40 19.99 -6.29
CA PRO A 220 18.75 20.55 -5.10
C PRO A 220 19.63 21.50 -4.28
N ALA A 221 20.97 21.38 -4.35
CA ALA A 221 21.88 22.27 -3.62
C ALA A 221 21.85 23.71 -4.16
N ALA A 222 21.40 23.91 -5.41
CA ALA A 222 21.19 25.23 -5.99
C ALA A 222 20.09 26.05 -5.29
N ALA A 223 19.31 25.44 -4.40
CA ALA A 223 18.35 26.15 -3.56
C ALA A 223 19.05 27.15 -2.60
N VAL A 224 20.24 26.79 -2.13
CA VAL A 224 20.92 27.49 -1.04
C VAL A 224 21.20 28.95 -1.38
N GLY A 225 20.85 29.85 -0.47
CA GLY A 225 21.13 31.28 -0.60
C GLY A 225 20.07 32.05 -1.41
N ALA A 226 19.01 31.39 -1.86
CA ALA A 226 17.90 31.99 -2.58
C ALA A 226 16.56 31.79 -1.85
N ASP A 227 15.57 32.62 -2.19
CA ASP A 227 14.16 32.30 -1.92
C ASP A 227 13.71 31.24 -2.94
N VAL A 228 13.22 30.11 -2.43
CA VAL A 228 12.78 28.96 -3.25
C VAL A 228 11.30 28.69 -3.05
N ALA A 229 10.71 28.04 -4.04
CA ALA A 229 9.38 27.45 -3.92
C ALA A 229 9.51 25.95 -3.67
N PHE A 230 8.76 25.45 -2.70
CA PHE A 230 8.65 24.03 -2.39
C PHE A 230 7.18 23.61 -2.47
N GLU A 231 6.91 22.50 -3.13
CA GLU A 231 5.56 21.99 -3.33
C GLU A 231 5.42 20.54 -2.88
N VAL A 232 4.30 20.27 -2.23
CA VAL A 232 3.76 18.92 -2.03
C VAL A 232 2.33 18.88 -2.53
N ASP A 233 1.96 17.79 -3.16
CA ASP A 233 0.63 17.61 -3.73
C ASP A 233 0.13 16.18 -3.53
N HIS A 234 -1.16 16.02 -3.73
CA HIS A 234 -1.79 14.73 -3.87
C HIS A 234 -2.92 14.81 -4.87
N VAL A 235 -2.95 13.87 -5.82
CA VAL A 235 -4.01 13.76 -6.82
C VAL A 235 -4.68 12.40 -6.68
N ASN A 236 -5.97 12.41 -6.36
CA ASN A 236 -6.83 11.24 -6.47
C ASN A 236 -7.46 11.22 -7.87
N GLN A 237 -6.90 10.37 -8.75
CA GLN A 237 -7.35 10.25 -10.13
C GLN A 237 -8.79 9.72 -10.26
N VAL A 238 -9.27 8.97 -9.27
CA VAL A 238 -10.57 8.29 -9.33
C VAL A 238 -11.68 9.25 -9.02
N MET A 239 -11.49 10.05 -7.98
CA MET A 239 -12.45 11.07 -7.58
C MET A 239 -12.26 12.39 -8.33
N SER A 240 -11.21 12.50 -9.16
CA SER A 240 -10.78 13.76 -9.80
C SER A 240 -10.69 14.90 -8.80
N GLN A 241 -10.11 14.58 -7.64
CA GLN A 241 -9.89 15.46 -6.52
C GLN A 241 -8.40 15.54 -6.24
N GLY A 242 -7.98 16.61 -5.58
CA GLY A 242 -6.59 16.76 -5.19
C GLY A 242 -6.36 17.99 -4.37
N TRP A 243 -5.16 18.10 -3.82
CA TRP A 243 -4.71 19.28 -3.13
C TRP A 243 -3.23 19.52 -3.43
N SER A 244 -2.81 20.77 -3.30
CA SER A 244 -1.41 21.16 -3.30
C SER A 244 -1.15 22.16 -2.17
N VAL A 245 0.07 22.13 -1.65
CA VAL A 245 0.61 23.10 -0.71
C VAL A 245 1.91 23.63 -1.27
N LEU A 246 1.98 24.95 -1.36
CA LEU A 246 3.13 25.71 -1.83
C LEU A 246 3.72 26.50 -0.67
N ALA A 247 4.97 26.22 -0.35
CA ALA A 247 5.79 26.96 0.60
C ALA A 247 6.80 27.81 -0.16
N VAL A 248 6.93 29.08 0.20
CA VAL A 248 7.94 29.98 -0.37
C VAL A 248 8.75 30.59 0.77
N GLY A 249 10.07 30.47 0.69
CA GLY A 249 10.97 31.03 1.70
C GLY A 249 12.44 30.80 1.40
N PRO A 250 13.33 31.36 2.23
CA PRO A 250 14.77 31.24 2.03
C PRO A 250 15.25 29.84 2.35
N ALA A 251 16.07 29.29 1.45
CA ALA A 251 16.80 28.04 1.67
C ALA A 251 18.21 28.31 2.19
N ARG A 252 18.62 27.61 3.24
CA ARG A 252 19.94 27.74 3.87
C ARG A 252 20.54 26.37 4.15
N VAL A 253 21.87 26.30 4.13
CA VAL A 253 22.59 25.13 4.65
C VAL A 253 22.48 25.13 6.16
N VAL A 254 22.23 23.96 6.74
CA VAL A 254 22.33 23.75 8.18
C VAL A 254 23.78 23.38 8.49
N THR A 255 24.50 24.30 9.15
CA THR A 255 25.93 24.12 9.47
C THR A 255 26.20 23.93 10.95
N ASP A 256 25.22 24.20 11.83
CA ASP A 256 25.34 23.97 13.27
C ASP A 256 25.43 22.45 13.54
N PRO A 257 26.53 21.94 14.10
CA PRO A 257 26.71 20.52 14.37
C PRO A 257 25.61 19.91 15.26
N ASP A 258 25.07 20.68 16.21
CA ASP A 258 24.00 20.18 17.08
C ASP A 258 22.66 20.12 16.34
N GLU A 259 22.39 21.06 15.44
CA GLU A 259 21.21 21.03 14.57
C GLU A 259 21.31 19.88 13.57
N VAL A 260 22.46 19.68 12.93
CA VAL A 260 22.73 18.54 12.03
C VAL A 260 22.53 17.21 12.75
N ARG A 261 23.02 17.07 13.98
CA ARG A 261 22.83 15.85 14.78
C ARG A 261 21.35 15.62 15.08
N ARG A 262 20.62 16.64 15.53
CA ARG A 262 19.17 16.54 15.80
C ARG A 262 18.37 16.13 14.57
N LEU A 263 18.67 16.72 13.42
CA LEU A 263 18.02 16.36 12.15
C LEU A 263 18.38 14.94 11.74
N THR A 264 19.61 14.50 12.01
CA THR A 264 20.07 13.15 11.70
C THR A 264 19.38 12.11 12.57
N ASP A 265 19.26 12.35 13.87
CA ASP A 265 18.63 11.43 14.82
C ASP A 265 17.11 11.33 14.62
N ARG A 266 16.48 12.40 14.13
CA ARG A 266 15.04 12.47 13.86
C ARG A 266 14.65 12.03 12.45
N ALA A 267 15.62 11.71 11.60
CA ALA A 267 15.35 11.43 10.20
C ALA A 267 14.45 10.19 10.08
N HIS A 268 13.23 10.36 9.60
CA HIS A 268 12.25 9.29 9.46
C HIS A 268 12.47 8.47 8.18
N THR A 269 13.24 8.98 7.23
CA THR A 269 13.39 8.36 5.91
C THR A 269 14.79 8.61 5.34
N GLU A 270 15.44 7.54 4.87
CA GLU A 270 16.63 7.67 4.04
C GLU A 270 16.27 8.24 2.66
N PRO A 271 17.07 9.16 2.08
CA PRO A 271 16.81 9.67 0.74
C PRO A 271 16.69 8.52 -0.27
N TRP A 272 15.58 8.47 -1.02
CA TRP A 272 15.33 7.43 -2.03
C TRP A 272 16.41 7.37 -3.11
N ALA A 273 17.02 8.52 -3.42
CA ALA A 273 18.22 8.57 -4.23
C ALA A 273 19.40 8.26 -3.31
N GLY A 274 19.86 7.00 -3.30
CA GLY A 274 20.99 6.54 -2.47
C GLY A 274 22.28 7.35 -2.65
N GLY A 275 23.27 7.05 -1.80
CA GLY A 275 24.57 7.73 -1.72
C GLY A 275 24.74 8.59 -0.46
N GLU A 276 25.98 8.98 -0.16
CA GLU A 276 26.29 9.84 0.99
C GLU A 276 25.75 11.26 0.75
N ARG A 277 24.69 11.61 1.48
CA ARG A 277 24.03 12.92 1.44
C ARG A 277 24.06 13.54 2.83
N GLU A 278 25.16 14.19 3.16
CA GLU A 278 25.39 14.78 4.48
C GLU A 278 24.93 16.25 4.57
N MET A 279 24.70 16.90 3.42
CA MET A 279 24.34 18.31 3.38
C MET A 279 22.85 18.49 3.66
N TRP A 280 22.54 19.06 4.81
CA TRP A 280 21.19 19.47 5.17
C TRP A 280 20.86 20.85 4.63
N VAL A 281 19.72 20.97 3.96
CA VAL A 281 19.14 22.24 3.52
C VAL A 281 17.82 22.44 4.26
N SER A 282 17.63 23.64 4.81
CA SER A 282 16.42 24.07 5.50
C SER A 282 15.75 25.21 4.75
N ILE A 283 14.44 25.10 4.55
CA ILE A 283 13.56 26.13 4.02
C ILE A 283 12.62 26.55 5.16
N ARG A 284 12.70 27.80 5.60
CA ARG A 284 11.71 28.36 6.54
C ARG A 284 10.66 29.15 5.76
N PRO A 285 9.43 28.64 5.59
CA PRO A 285 8.43 29.29 4.75
C PRO A 285 8.08 30.68 5.29
N ARG A 286 8.17 31.71 4.45
CA ARG A 286 7.59 33.04 4.72
C ARG A 286 6.14 33.12 4.27
N ARG A 287 5.79 32.31 3.27
CA ARG A 287 4.43 32.19 2.76
C ARG A 287 4.10 30.71 2.59
N LEU A 288 2.94 30.32 3.10
CA LEU A 288 2.40 28.99 2.98
C LEU A 288 0.97 29.11 2.46
N THR A 289 0.71 28.54 1.29
CA THR A 289 -0.60 28.58 0.63
C THR A 289 -0.98 27.19 0.18
N GLY A 290 -2.27 26.87 0.23
CA GLY A 290 -2.78 25.60 -0.28
C GLY A 290 -4.01 25.79 -1.15
N ARG A 291 -4.21 24.81 -2.02
CA ARG A 291 -5.34 24.72 -2.94
C ARG A 291 -5.91 23.31 -2.88
N ARG A 292 -7.23 23.18 -2.96
CA ARG A 292 -7.93 21.90 -3.08
C ARG A 292 -8.94 21.96 -4.22
N ILE A 293 -9.03 20.88 -4.97
CA ILE A 293 -10.09 20.64 -5.95
C ILE A 293 -11.05 19.62 -5.36
N SER A 294 -12.33 20.00 -5.26
CA SER A 294 -13.42 19.15 -4.80
C SER A 294 -14.65 19.29 -5.70
N PRO A 295 -15.60 18.32 -5.66
CA PRO A 295 -16.91 18.52 -6.26
C PRO A 295 -17.59 19.75 -5.64
N ALA A 296 -18.40 20.47 -6.42
CA ALA A 296 -19.30 21.46 -5.85
C ALA A 296 -20.31 20.76 -4.92
N ASP A 297 -20.54 21.33 -3.73
CA ASP A 297 -21.65 20.90 -2.88
C ASP A 297 -22.96 21.08 -3.67
N GLN A 298 -23.80 20.04 -3.70
CA GLN A 298 -25.13 20.09 -4.35
C GLN A 298 -26.10 20.98 -3.59
#